data_AF-A0A7J7H3S1-F1
#
_entry.id   AF-A0A7J7H3S1-F1
#
_cell.length_a   1.000
_cell.length_b   1.000
_cell.length_c   1.000
_cell.angle_alpha   90.00
_cell.angle_beta   90.00
_cell.angle_gamma   90.00
#
_symmetry.space_group_name_H-M   'P 1'
#
loop_
_entity.id
_entity.type
_entity.pdbx_description
1 polymer ?
#
loop_
_entity_poly.entity_id
_entity_poly.type
_entity_poly.pdbx_seq_one_letter_code
_entity_poly.pdbx_strand_id
1 'polypeptide(L)'
;MSFDDIMGNSLIDLLGDISGFLSSHPQSPLLSLHHLDFVNPIFPSMDRMQSTDHLMKAAKVDQSRLLQQIICYAKQRNWSFSVSWGYSVHIYEGFHPRSMLKRPLETFTPWFKNAKPPKFMFNTRWPCENLRVFFFESIEKSSTNKIVTRYDRSSTLGYANCPWKGNHSADHISKIHVFSSTTKLKEVRIIFSL
;
A
#
# COMPACT_ATOMS: atom_id res chain seq x y z
N MET A 1 -7.83 -1.15 -27.87
CA MET A 1 -7.23 -2.24 -27.09
C MET A 1 -6.67 -1.61 -25.82
N SER A 2 -7.37 -1.76 -24.70
CA SER A 2 -7.09 -1.03 -23.45
C SER A 2 -5.91 -1.65 -22.72
N PHE A 3 -5.06 -0.79 -22.15
CA PHE A 3 -3.87 -1.10 -21.36
C PHE A 3 -4.14 -1.91 -20.06
N ASP A 4 -5.41 -2.21 -19.77
CA ASP A 4 -5.84 -2.91 -18.56
C ASP A 4 -5.63 -4.45 -18.65
N ASP A 5 -5.47 -5.02 -19.85
CA ASP A 5 -5.36 -6.48 -20.06
C ASP A 5 -3.92 -7.03 -20.01
N ILE A 6 -2.88 -6.19 -19.83
CA ILE A 6 -1.47 -6.63 -19.77
C ILE A 6 -0.97 -6.86 -18.33
N MET A 7 -1.77 -6.56 -17.30
CA MET A 7 -1.42 -6.87 -15.91
C MET A 7 -1.75 -8.30 -15.50
N GLY A 8 -1.49 -9.24 -16.41
CA GLY A 8 -1.62 -10.68 -16.21
C GLY A 8 -0.29 -11.41 -16.00
N ASN A 9 0.85 -10.71 -15.81
CA ASN A 9 2.15 -11.37 -15.75
C ASN A 9 2.83 -11.25 -14.38
N SER A 10 2.62 -12.28 -13.58
CA SER A 10 3.53 -12.80 -12.56
C SER A 10 4.97 -12.93 -13.10
N LEU A 11 5.79 -11.89 -12.98
CA LEU A 11 7.26 -11.90 -12.87
C LEU A 11 7.77 -10.45 -12.63
N ILE A 12 7.58 -9.95 -11.41
CA ILE A 12 8.12 -8.67 -10.93
C ILE A 12 9.64 -8.78 -10.64
N ASP A 13 10.46 -8.36 -11.60
CA ASP A 13 11.94 -8.25 -11.49
C ASP A 13 12.37 -6.97 -10.74
N LEU A 14 11.97 -6.86 -9.46
CA LEU A 14 12.33 -5.73 -8.60
C LEU A 14 13.28 -6.15 -7.48
N LEU A 15 14.20 -5.24 -7.13
CA LEU A 15 15.17 -5.41 -6.06
C LEU A 15 14.99 -4.38 -4.95
N GLY A 16 15.34 -4.77 -3.73
CA GLY A 16 15.37 -3.87 -2.57
C GLY A 16 13.99 -3.60 -1.99
N ASP A 17 13.67 -2.32 -1.74
CA ASP A 17 12.42 -1.93 -1.09
C ASP A 17 11.25 -1.86 -2.08
N ILE A 18 10.45 -2.93 -2.14
CA ILE A 18 9.27 -3.01 -3.02
C ILE A 18 8.00 -2.37 -2.42
N SER A 19 8.09 -1.65 -1.31
CA SER A 19 6.92 -1.09 -0.61
C SER A 19 6.07 -0.16 -1.48
N GLY A 20 6.70 0.66 -2.33
CA GLY A 20 6.00 1.53 -3.26
C GLY A 20 5.13 0.77 -4.28
N PHE A 21 5.61 -0.38 -4.75
CA PHE A 21 4.89 -1.27 -5.65
C PHE A 21 3.70 -1.92 -4.93
N LEU A 22 3.95 -2.57 -3.78
CA LEU A 22 2.92 -3.25 -3.00
C LEU A 22 1.80 -2.30 -2.52
N SER A 23 2.16 -1.06 -2.17
CA SER A 23 1.22 -0.04 -1.68
C SER A 23 0.31 0.54 -2.76
N SER A 24 0.69 0.40 -4.03
CA SER A 24 -0.03 0.98 -5.17
C SER A 24 -0.51 -0.09 -6.16
N HIS A 25 -0.61 -1.34 -5.71
CA HIS A 25 -1.05 -2.42 -6.57
C HIS A 25 -2.48 -2.12 -7.07
N PRO A 26 -2.72 -2.21 -8.38
CA PRO A 26 -4.02 -1.88 -8.96
C PRO A 26 -5.13 -2.82 -8.49
N GLN A 27 -6.38 -2.49 -8.84
CA GLN A 27 -7.55 -3.33 -8.55
C GLN A 27 -7.63 -4.54 -9.49
N SER A 28 -6.55 -5.33 -9.52
CA SER A 28 -6.44 -6.62 -10.18
C SER A 28 -5.93 -7.66 -9.17
N PRO A 29 -6.19 -8.96 -9.38
CA PRO A 29 -5.62 -10.00 -8.54
C PRO A 29 -4.09 -10.00 -8.60
N LEU A 30 -3.44 -10.10 -7.43
CA LEU A 30 -2.00 -10.35 -7.37
C LEU A 30 -1.75 -11.82 -7.70
N LEU A 31 -1.01 -12.08 -8.79
CA LEU A 31 -0.78 -13.45 -9.26
C LEU A 31 0.37 -14.14 -8.51
N SER A 32 1.53 -13.50 -8.41
CA SER A 32 2.69 -14.07 -7.73
C SER A 32 3.69 -13.00 -7.30
N LEU A 33 4.25 -13.19 -6.10
CA LEU A 33 5.50 -12.57 -5.67
C LEU A 33 6.55 -13.67 -5.64
N HIS A 34 7.62 -13.48 -6.40
CA HIS A 34 8.74 -14.40 -6.55
C HIS A 34 10.02 -13.56 -6.37
N HIS A 35 11.15 -14.19 -6.06
CA HIS A 35 12.39 -13.52 -5.66
C HIS A 35 12.33 -12.73 -4.33
N LEU A 36 11.57 -13.22 -3.35
CA LEU A 36 11.52 -12.61 -2.02
C LEU A 36 12.89 -12.53 -1.31
N ASP A 37 13.86 -13.35 -1.74
CA ASP A 37 15.24 -13.33 -1.24
C ASP A 37 16.01 -12.05 -1.62
N PHE A 38 15.60 -11.39 -2.70
CA PHE A 38 16.28 -10.23 -3.27
C PHE A 38 15.62 -8.89 -2.93
N VAL A 39 14.50 -8.94 -2.21
CA VAL A 39 13.80 -7.77 -1.70
C VAL A 39 14.01 -7.63 -0.19
N ASN A 40 13.79 -6.43 0.33
CA ASN A 40 13.72 -6.19 1.76
C ASN A 40 12.50 -6.91 2.35
N PRO A 41 12.47 -7.22 3.65
CA PRO A 41 11.27 -7.74 4.30
C PRO A 41 10.05 -6.88 3.99
N ILE A 42 8.91 -7.52 3.73
CA ILE A 42 7.66 -6.84 3.35
C ILE A 42 7.24 -5.85 4.46
N PHE A 43 7.42 -6.26 5.70
CA PHE A 43 7.17 -5.46 6.90
C PHE A 43 8.52 -5.10 7.56
N PRO A 44 8.86 -3.80 7.73
CA PRO A 44 10.20 -3.38 8.17
C PRO A 44 10.64 -3.88 9.56
N SER A 45 9.70 -4.24 10.43
CA SER A 45 9.96 -4.73 11.79
C SER A 45 10.05 -6.26 11.90
N MET A 46 10.01 -6.97 10.78
CA MET A 46 10.00 -8.45 10.70
C MET A 46 11.12 -8.95 9.80
N ASP A 47 11.55 -10.20 9.99
CA ASP A 47 12.38 -10.88 8.98
C ASP A 47 11.55 -11.27 7.74
N ARG A 48 12.22 -11.76 6.68
CA ARG A 48 11.56 -12.11 5.40
C ARG A 48 10.48 -13.17 5.57
N MET A 49 10.75 -14.23 6.32
CA MET A 49 9.82 -15.34 6.55
C MET A 49 8.61 -14.86 7.34
N GLN A 50 8.85 -14.21 8.47
CA GLN A 50 7.81 -13.62 9.32
C GLN A 50 6.96 -12.62 8.56
N SER A 51 7.57 -11.77 7.73
CA SER A 51 6.86 -10.77 6.94
C SER A 51 5.93 -11.41 5.90
N THR A 52 6.37 -12.52 5.30
CA THR A 52 5.58 -13.28 4.33
C THR A 52 4.42 -13.99 5.02
N ASP A 53 4.70 -14.69 6.13
CA ASP A 53 3.67 -15.34 6.94
C ASP A 53 2.63 -14.35 7.46
N HIS A 54 3.07 -13.14 7.81
CA HIS A 54 2.19 -12.06 8.24
C HIS A 54 1.28 -11.57 7.12
N LEU A 55 1.81 -11.35 5.91
CA LEU A 55 0.99 -11.00 4.73
C LEU A 55 -0.04 -12.10 4.43
N MET A 56 0.35 -13.37 4.58
CA MET A 56 -0.54 -14.51 4.36
C MET A 56 -1.71 -14.56 5.34
N LYS A 57 -1.65 -13.92 6.51
CA LYS A 57 -2.81 -13.80 7.41
C LYS A 57 -3.96 -13.03 6.75
N ALA A 58 -3.66 -11.95 6.01
CA ALA A 58 -4.67 -11.22 5.25
C ALA A 58 -5.16 -12.03 4.04
N ALA A 59 -4.24 -12.68 3.32
CA ALA A 59 -4.57 -13.52 2.17
C ALA A 59 -5.53 -14.66 2.51
N LYS A 60 -5.36 -15.29 3.68
CA LYS A 60 -6.26 -16.36 4.18
C LYS A 60 -7.69 -15.87 4.42
N VAL A 61 -7.89 -14.57 4.67
CA VAL A 61 -9.23 -13.99 4.87
C VAL A 61 -9.89 -13.65 3.53
N ASP A 62 -9.15 -12.98 2.64
CA ASP A 62 -9.63 -12.68 1.28
C ASP A 62 -8.44 -12.41 0.33
N GLN A 63 -7.95 -13.46 -0.31
CA GLN A 63 -6.86 -13.38 -1.29
C GLN A 63 -7.20 -12.52 -2.52
N SER A 64 -8.49 -12.40 -2.88
CA SER A 64 -8.92 -11.73 -4.12
C SER A 64 -8.70 -10.22 -4.09
N ARG A 65 -8.54 -9.64 -2.90
CA ARG A 65 -8.31 -8.21 -2.67
C ARG A 65 -6.95 -7.89 -2.07
N LEU A 66 -6.07 -8.89 -1.90
CA LEU A 66 -4.75 -8.69 -1.31
C LEU A 66 -3.95 -7.66 -2.12
N LEU A 67 -3.36 -6.69 -1.42
CA LEU A 67 -2.63 -5.53 -1.95
C LEU A 67 -3.42 -4.53 -2.80
N GLN A 68 -4.66 -4.82 -3.17
CA GLN A 68 -5.42 -3.93 -4.04
C GLN A 68 -5.59 -2.55 -3.42
N GLN A 69 -5.22 -1.54 -4.19
CA GLN A 69 -5.23 -0.15 -3.75
C GLN A 69 -6.65 0.43 -3.82
N ILE A 70 -7.07 1.03 -2.70
CA ILE A 70 -8.28 1.82 -2.57
C ILE A 70 -7.88 3.25 -2.20
N ILE A 71 -8.38 4.23 -2.94
CA ILE A 71 -8.09 5.65 -2.70
C ILE A 71 -9.34 6.33 -2.16
N CYS A 72 -9.21 6.96 -0.99
CA CYS A 72 -10.29 7.69 -0.32
C CYS A 72 -9.86 9.12 0.01
N TYR A 73 -10.82 10.01 0.26
CA TYR A 73 -10.55 11.42 0.55
C TYR A 73 -11.34 11.87 1.78
N ALA A 74 -10.66 12.50 2.75
CA ALA A 74 -11.31 13.16 3.88
C ALA A 74 -11.32 14.67 3.63
N LYS A 75 -12.43 15.17 3.06
CA LYS A 75 -12.58 16.58 2.67
C LYS A 75 -12.36 17.55 3.83
N GLN A 76 -12.91 17.25 5.02
CA GLN A 76 -12.81 18.12 6.21
C GLN A 76 -11.37 18.37 6.67
N ARG A 77 -10.49 17.37 6.50
CA ARG A 77 -9.07 17.46 6.89
C ARG A 77 -8.16 17.76 5.70
N ASN A 78 -8.70 17.85 4.49
CA ASN A 78 -7.94 17.92 3.25
C ASN A 78 -6.91 16.78 3.13
N TRP A 79 -7.31 15.54 3.45
CA TRP A 79 -6.43 14.38 3.38
C TRP A 79 -6.80 13.45 2.24
N SER A 80 -5.79 12.81 1.66
CA SER A 80 -5.96 11.67 0.76
C SER A 80 -5.44 10.41 1.44
N PHE A 81 -6.15 9.31 1.26
CA PHE A 81 -5.79 8.00 1.76
C PHE A 81 -5.51 7.07 0.58
N SER A 82 -4.43 6.31 0.68
CA SER A 82 -4.17 5.16 -0.19
C SER A 82 -4.08 3.93 0.70
N VAL A 83 -5.03 3.02 0.55
CA VAL A 83 -5.12 1.77 1.33
C VAL A 83 -4.77 0.62 0.41
N SER A 84 -3.65 -0.06 0.66
CA SER A 84 -3.31 -1.36 0.09
C SER A 84 -3.78 -2.45 1.06
N TRP A 85 -4.89 -3.12 0.73
CA TRP A 85 -5.56 -3.98 1.69
C TRP A 85 -4.68 -5.17 2.11
N GLY A 86 -4.55 -5.36 3.43
CA GLY A 86 -3.69 -6.40 4.00
C GLY A 86 -2.21 -6.07 4.03
N TYR A 87 -1.81 -4.85 3.63
CA TYR A 87 -0.41 -4.42 3.63
C TYR A 87 -0.17 -3.06 4.27
N SER A 88 -0.64 -1.97 3.67
CA SER A 88 -0.29 -0.62 4.10
C SER A 88 -1.41 0.41 3.92
N VAL A 89 -1.36 1.48 4.70
CA VAL A 89 -2.16 2.69 4.50
C VAL A 89 -1.23 3.89 4.49
N HIS A 90 -1.36 4.74 3.47
CA HIS A 90 -0.69 6.04 3.40
C HIS A 90 -1.70 7.16 3.63
N ILE A 91 -1.37 8.07 4.54
CA ILE A 91 -2.05 9.36 4.70
C ILE A 91 -1.21 10.44 4.01
N TYR A 92 -1.85 11.17 3.10
CA TYR A 92 -1.33 12.36 2.46
C TYR A 92 -1.99 13.60 3.07
N GLU A 93 -1.18 14.52 3.59
CA GLU A 93 -1.64 15.80 4.16
C GLU A 93 -1.97 16.83 3.06
N GLY A 94 -2.84 16.42 2.12
CA GLY A 94 -3.29 17.23 0.99
C GLY A 94 -4.23 16.44 0.09
N PHE A 95 -4.93 17.14 -0.81
CA PHE A 95 -5.72 16.51 -1.87
C PHE A 95 -4.82 16.16 -3.07
N HIS A 96 -4.58 14.86 -3.26
CA HIS A 96 -3.76 14.36 -4.36
C HIS A 96 -4.64 13.65 -5.42
N PRO A 97 -4.42 13.92 -6.72
CA PRO A 97 -5.18 13.26 -7.79
C PRO A 97 -5.00 11.74 -7.76
N ARG A 98 -6.07 10.98 -8.05
CA ARG A 98 -6.00 9.51 -8.17
C ARG A 98 -4.95 9.07 -9.20
N SER A 99 -4.78 9.82 -10.29
CA SER A 99 -3.78 9.55 -11.34
C SER A 99 -2.34 9.62 -10.82
N MET A 100 -2.08 10.44 -9.80
CA MET A 100 -0.79 10.51 -9.11
C MET A 100 -0.65 9.36 -8.10
N LEU A 101 -1.66 9.15 -7.25
CA LEU A 101 -1.62 8.15 -6.18
C LEU A 101 -1.58 6.70 -6.68
N LYS A 102 -2.11 6.43 -7.88
CA LYS A 102 -2.03 5.12 -8.54
C LYS A 102 -0.62 4.76 -9.01
N ARG A 103 0.28 5.75 -9.16
CA ARG A 103 1.66 5.49 -9.56
C ARG A 103 2.45 5.07 -8.32
N PRO A 104 3.20 3.97 -8.34
CA PRO A 104 4.02 3.55 -7.20
C PRO A 104 5.13 4.56 -6.92
N LEU A 105 5.44 4.75 -5.64
CA LEU A 105 6.67 5.43 -5.21
C LEU A 105 7.86 4.58 -5.67
N GLU A 106 8.87 5.20 -6.29
CA GLU A 106 10.07 4.50 -6.74
C GLU A 106 11.00 4.20 -5.56
N THR A 107 10.63 3.21 -4.75
CA THR A 107 11.42 2.72 -3.61
C THR A 107 12.33 1.55 -3.99
N PHE A 108 12.05 0.92 -5.15
CA PHE A 108 12.70 -0.27 -5.67
C PHE A 108 13.66 0.07 -6.82
N THR A 109 14.51 -0.88 -7.16
CA THR A 109 15.42 -0.79 -8.31
C THR A 109 15.14 -1.92 -9.31
N PRO A 110 15.44 -1.72 -10.61
CA PRO A 110 15.32 -2.79 -11.59
C PRO A 110 16.32 -3.91 -11.30
N TRP A 111 15.96 -5.15 -11.64
CA TRP A 111 16.86 -6.31 -11.53
C TRP A 111 18.22 -6.09 -12.21
N PHE A 112 18.20 -5.52 -13.41
CA PHE A 112 19.42 -5.12 -14.13
C PHE A 112 19.80 -3.68 -13.79
N LYS A 113 20.89 -3.51 -13.02
CA LYS A 113 21.39 -2.19 -12.59
C LYS A 113 21.65 -1.22 -13.74
N ASN A 114 21.98 -1.72 -14.92
CA ASN A 114 22.28 -0.93 -16.12
C ASN A 114 21.10 -0.84 -17.11
N ALA A 115 19.87 -1.10 -16.67
CA ALA A 115 18.69 -0.99 -17.51
C ALA A 115 18.55 0.43 -18.09
N LYS A 116 18.46 0.52 -19.42
CA LYS A 116 18.17 1.78 -20.12
C LYS A 116 16.69 2.14 -19.92
N PRO A 117 16.33 3.43 -19.81
CA PRO A 117 14.93 3.84 -19.76
C PRO A 117 14.12 3.35 -20.98
N PRO A 118 12.84 2.99 -20.80
CA PRO A 118 12.11 2.91 -19.53
C PRO A 118 12.57 1.71 -18.68
N LYS A 119 12.82 1.93 -17.38
CA LYS A 119 13.33 0.91 -16.45
C LYS A 119 12.26 -0.08 -15.97
N PHE A 120 10.99 0.28 -16.09
CA PHE A 120 9.84 -0.48 -15.60
C PHE A 120 8.72 -0.47 -16.65
N MET A 121 7.83 -1.46 -16.59
CA MET A 121 6.64 -1.52 -17.46
C MET A 121 5.51 -0.56 -17.03
N PHE A 122 5.71 0.18 -15.95
CA PHE A 122 4.74 1.12 -15.37
C PHE A 122 5.42 2.42 -14.97
N ASN A 123 4.62 3.49 -14.87
CA ASN A 123 5.12 4.80 -14.46
C ASN A 123 5.24 4.89 -12.94
N THR A 124 6.44 5.17 -12.46
CA THR A 124 6.73 5.46 -11.06
C THR A 124 6.61 6.96 -10.77
N ARG A 125 6.71 7.32 -9.50
CA ARG A 125 6.89 8.71 -9.06
C ARG A 125 7.95 8.79 -7.99
N TRP A 126 8.61 9.95 -7.94
CA TRP A 126 9.72 10.18 -7.02
C TRP A 126 9.29 10.02 -5.55
N PRO A 127 10.07 9.34 -4.70
CA PRO A 127 9.75 9.10 -3.30
C PRO A 127 10.00 10.33 -2.42
N CYS A 128 9.59 11.52 -2.87
CA CYS A 128 9.49 12.69 -2.01
C CYS A 128 8.02 12.96 -1.73
N GLU A 129 7.48 12.23 -0.76
CA GLU A 129 6.21 12.58 -0.15
C GLU A 129 6.29 12.52 1.36
N ASN A 130 5.86 13.62 1.99
CA ASN A 130 5.65 13.68 3.43
C ASN A 130 4.34 12.96 3.79
N LEU A 131 4.37 11.64 3.66
CA LEU A 131 3.23 10.77 3.97
C LEU A 131 3.42 10.06 5.30
N ARG A 132 2.31 9.70 5.95
CA ARG A 132 2.34 8.81 7.13
C ARG A 132 2.02 7.39 6.67
N VAL A 133 2.97 6.48 6.88
CA VAL A 133 2.81 5.05 6.56
C VAL A 133 2.27 4.33 7.79
N PHE A 134 1.28 3.48 7.57
CA PHE A 134 0.78 2.51 8.53
C PHE A 134 0.86 1.13 7.91
N PHE A 135 1.32 0.13 8.65
CA PHE A 135 1.44 -1.25 8.19
C PHE A 135 0.40 -2.15 8.83
N PHE A 136 -0.01 -3.18 8.10
CA PHE A 136 -0.96 -4.18 8.56
C PHE A 136 -0.52 -4.82 9.88
N GLU A 137 -1.38 -4.74 10.89
CA GLU A 137 -1.18 -5.31 12.23
C GLU A 137 -2.02 -6.58 12.40
N SER A 138 -3.34 -6.48 12.20
CA SER A 138 -4.27 -7.58 12.48
C SER A 138 -5.53 -7.51 11.65
N ILE A 139 -6.22 -8.65 11.51
CA ILE A 139 -7.50 -8.77 10.83
C ILE A 139 -8.47 -9.57 11.68
N GLU A 140 -9.68 -9.04 11.84
CA GLU A 140 -10.77 -9.68 12.56
C GLU A 140 -12.00 -9.79 11.67
N LYS A 141 -12.59 -10.98 11.64
CA LYS A 141 -13.86 -11.25 10.98
C LYS A 141 -14.96 -11.31 12.03
N SER A 142 -15.88 -10.35 11.99
CA SER A 142 -17.06 -10.34 12.85
C SER A 142 -18.08 -11.38 12.38
N SER A 143 -18.90 -11.86 13.31
CA SER A 143 -20.08 -12.69 13.04
C SER A 143 -21.09 -12.03 12.09
N THR A 144 -21.03 -10.70 11.94
CA THR A 144 -21.94 -9.91 11.09
C THR A 144 -21.42 -9.66 9.67
N ASN A 145 -20.56 -10.52 9.12
CA ASN A 145 -20.02 -10.37 7.76
C ASN A 145 -19.21 -9.07 7.53
N LYS A 146 -18.62 -8.55 8.61
CA LYS A 146 -17.73 -7.39 8.60
C LYS A 146 -16.30 -7.83 8.87
N ILE A 147 -15.37 -7.28 8.10
CA ILE A 147 -13.93 -7.44 8.30
C ILE A 147 -13.40 -6.11 8.82
N VAL A 148 -12.66 -6.18 9.93
CA VAL A 148 -11.91 -5.06 10.47
C VAL A 148 -10.43 -5.36 10.28
N THR A 149 -9.75 -4.51 9.53
CA THR A 149 -8.29 -4.58 9.35
C THR A 149 -7.66 -3.42 10.09
N ARG A 150 -6.69 -3.73 10.97
CA ARG A 150 -5.97 -2.75 11.77
C ARG A 150 -4.58 -2.50 11.21
N TYR A 151 -4.16 -1.25 11.26
CA TYR A 151 -2.86 -0.81 10.79
C TYR A 151 -2.21 0.08 11.84
N ASP A 152 -0.94 -0.20 12.11
CA ASP A 152 -0.12 0.52 13.07
C ASP A 152 0.85 1.47 12.37
N ARG A 153 1.05 2.64 12.97
CA ARG A 153 1.96 3.64 12.42
C ARG A 153 3.39 3.10 12.34
N SER A 154 4.02 3.28 11.18
CA SER A 154 5.45 3.01 11.04
C SER A 154 6.28 4.02 11.83
N SER A 155 7.30 3.52 12.53
CA SER A 155 8.33 4.35 13.17
C SER A 155 9.27 5.01 12.16
N THR A 156 9.33 4.49 10.93
CA THR A 156 10.10 5.09 9.84
C THR A 156 9.34 6.29 9.28
N LEU A 157 9.91 7.49 9.42
CA LEU A 157 9.42 8.68 8.73
C LEU A 157 9.34 8.39 7.22
N GLY A 158 8.20 8.72 6.59
CA GLY A 158 8.12 8.79 5.13
C GLY A 158 9.25 9.69 4.64
N TYR A 159 10.02 9.18 3.67
CA TYR A 159 11.28 9.73 3.16
C TYR A 159 11.43 11.25 3.32
N ALA A 160 12.48 11.64 4.05
CA ALA A 160 12.69 12.98 4.58
C ALA A 160 12.75 14.10 3.52
N ASN A 161 12.30 15.29 3.93
CA ASN A 161 12.49 16.60 3.30
C ASN A 161 11.72 16.88 2.01
N CYS A 162 10.40 16.71 2.06
CA CYS A 162 9.55 17.37 1.08
C CYS A 162 9.16 18.76 1.57
N PRO A 163 9.30 19.81 0.73
CA PRO A 163 9.04 21.19 1.15
C PRO A 163 7.57 21.45 1.51
N TRP A 164 6.67 20.50 1.23
CA TRP A 164 5.24 20.66 1.35
C TRP A 164 4.78 19.93 2.62
N LYS A 165 4.54 20.72 3.67
CA LYS A 165 3.84 20.28 4.88
C LYS A 165 2.39 20.71 4.76
N GLY A 166 1.44 19.79 4.94
CA GLY A 166 0.04 20.15 4.94
C GLY A 166 -0.30 20.96 6.19
N ASN A 167 -1.38 21.76 6.12
CA ASN A 167 -1.84 22.55 7.27
C ASN A 167 -2.53 21.69 8.36
N HIS A 168 -2.90 20.45 8.05
CA HIS A 168 -3.52 19.52 8.99
C HIS A 168 -2.62 18.30 9.14
N SER A 169 -1.73 18.34 10.14
CA SER A 169 -0.81 17.22 10.39
C SER A 169 -1.56 15.98 10.85
N ALA A 170 -1.20 14.82 10.30
CA ALA A 170 -1.66 13.50 10.73
C ALA A 170 -0.76 12.88 11.82
N ASP A 171 0.13 13.67 12.44
CA ASP A 171 1.09 13.19 13.45
C ASP A 171 0.47 12.69 14.75
N HIS A 172 -0.79 13.02 15.01
CA HIS A 172 -1.51 12.51 16.18
C HIS A 172 -2.20 11.16 15.92
N ILE A 173 -2.16 10.64 14.68
CA ILE A 173 -2.79 9.36 14.34
C ILE A 173 -1.78 8.23 14.63
N SER A 174 -2.19 7.27 15.45
CA SER A 174 -1.37 6.12 15.85
C SER A 174 -1.86 4.81 15.20
N LYS A 175 -3.18 4.67 15.04
CA LYS A 175 -3.83 3.49 14.46
C LYS A 175 -4.89 3.85 13.43
N ILE A 176 -5.04 2.98 12.43
CA ILE A 176 -6.10 3.06 11.42
C ILE A 176 -6.90 1.76 11.42
N HIS A 177 -8.22 1.90 11.43
CA HIS A 177 -9.16 0.80 11.25
C HIS A 177 -9.87 0.92 9.90
N VAL A 178 -9.74 -0.12 9.07
CA VAL A 178 -10.45 -0.23 7.80
C VAL A 178 -11.55 -1.28 7.92
N PHE A 179 -12.79 -0.85 7.68
CA PHE A 179 -13.97 -1.70 7.71
C PHE A 179 -14.38 -2.06 6.29
N SER A 180 -14.59 -3.35 6.04
CA SER A 180 -15.08 -3.85 4.76
C SER A 180 -16.11 -4.98 4.95
N SER A 181 -16.93 -5.22 3.92
CA SER A 181 -17.90 -6.32 3.92
C SER A 181 -17.38 -7.55 3.18
N THR A 182 -17.80 -8.74 3.62
CA THR A 182 -17.54 -10.02 2.94
C THR A 182 -18.40 -10.24 1.69
N THR A 183 -19.56 -9.58 1.57
CA THR A 183 -20.57 -9.92 0.55
C THR A 183 -20.66 -8.96 -0.63
N LYS A 184 -20.00 -7.79 -0.60
CA LYS A 184 -19.85 -6.86 -1.75
C LYS A 184 -18.85 -5.73 -1.44
N LEU A 185 -18.09 -5.29 -2.45
CA LEU A 185 -17.25 -4.07 -2.48
C LEU A 185 -18.10 -2.77 -2.45
N LYS A 186 -19.09 -2.68 -1.56
CA LYS A 186 -20.02 -1.54 -1.55
C LYS A 186 -19.60 -0.40 -0.63
N GLU A 187 -18.76 -0.64 0.37
CA GLU A 187 -18.32 0.42 1.27
C GLU A 187 -17.01 0.05 1.97
N VAL A 188 -16.03 0.95 1.90
CA VAL A 188 -14.83 0.93 2.73
C VAL A 188 -14.93 2.14 3.64
N ARG A 189 -15.04 1.90 4.95
CA ARG A 189 -15.00 2.97 5.95
C ARG A 189 -13.66 2.94 6.66
N ILE A 190 -13.06 4.12 6.80
CA ILE A 190 -11.80 4.30 7.53
C ILE A 190 -12.12 5.09 8.79
N ILE A 191 -11.76 4.54 9.95
CA ILE A 191 -11.88 5.20 11.25
C ILE A 191 -10.48 5.31 11.86
N PHE A 192 -10.23 6.41 12.54
CA PHE A 192 -8.95 6.70 13.19
C PHE A 192 -9.09 6.56 14.71
N SER A 193 -8.02 6.12 15.35
CA SER A 193 -7.88 6.16 16.81
C SER A 193 -6.63 6.99 17.16
N LEU A 194 -6.76 7.80 18.21
CA LEU A 194 -5.68 8.59 18.80
C LEU A 194 -4.82 7.69 19.68
#